data_AF-A0A6L6GWE3-F1
#
_entry.id   AF-A0A6L6GWE3-F1
#
_cell.length_a   1.000
_cell.length_b   1.000
_cell.length_c   1.000
_cell.angle_alpha   90.00
_cell.angle_beta   90.00
_cell.angle_gamma   90.00
#
_symmetry.space_group_name_H-M   'P 1'
#
loop_
_entity.id
_entity.type
_entity.pdbx_description
1 polymer ?
#
loop_
_entity_poly.entity_id
_entity_poly.type
_entity_poly.pdbx_seq_one_letter_code
_entity_poly.pdbx_strand_id
1 'polypeptide(L)'
;MTGQTLKVINDHPKINIDPAELARIDRNFREYKGDYPQVEYYNSMGDLKKRKYMTINMIKLSSELLSGLVFNEQCEVIISDSQEEKPENTYKSADDFIQHVFEHNDFKKNLAKYLDPMYATGGLMVRPYVDQAKGEIEFSWALANAFYPLRHNSNGISEGVMKSVTMKIENGKEQYYTLLEFHEWSGDVYVITNELYKSLVKGEVGKRVPLSELYKDLPEVAEITKLSRPLFNYVTPFGFNNINPHSPLGLGITDNSKDTLKQINDTFDQFNWEIRMGQRTVFVSDQMLNLLPSENGMPPRQIFDPDTNVYKSMRMSSGDELIKDVTSDIRTEQYIAAINQTLKNLEMELKLSVGTFSFDGRSMKTATEVVSENDLTYRTRNNHVQEVEKFIKGLVVSVLELAKATTWNGRKLFDGEIPTFEHIGVDFDDGVFQDRNALLTFYGKAKTFGLIPTVEIIQRVFKVPKATAEQWLAEIQNEQADMDPMNLDTKKAELLFGEEE
;
A
#
# COMPACT_ATOMS: atom_id res chain seq x y z
N MET A 1 -16.97 30.97 -20.45
CA MET A 1 -16.26 31.67 -19.35
C MET A 1 -14.75 31.48 -19.52
N THR A 2 -14.14 32.19 -20.46
CA THR A 2 -12.71 32.11 -20.79
C THR A 2 -11.94 33.20 -20.04
N GLY A 3 -11.27 32.86 -18.94
CA GLY A 3 -10.45 33.83 -18.19
C GLY A 3 -10.14 33.48 -16.74
N GLN A 4 -10.79 32.49 -16.13
CA GLN A 4 -10.43 32.05 -14.77
C GLN A 4 -9.03 31.42 -14.78
N THR A 5 -8.15 31.97 -13.96
CA THR A 5 -6.83 31.42 -13.64
C THR A 5 -6.94 30.80 -12.26
N LEU A 6 -6.67 29.51 -12.14
CA LEU A 6 -6.68 28.78 -10.89
C LEU A 6 -5.23 28.59 -10.44
N LYS A 7 -4.89 29.03 -9.23
CA LYS A 7 -3.58 28.70 -8.64
C LYS A 7 -3.68 27.37 -7.92
N VAL A 8 -4.69 27.21 -7.07
CA VAL A 8 -4.97 26.01 -6.28
C VAL A 8 -6.28 25.40 -6.75
N ILE A 9 -6.47 24.10 -6.53
CA ILE A 9 -7.69 23.38 -6.89
C ILE A 9 -8.95 23.99 -6.24
N ASN A 10 -8.84 24.50 -5.01
CA ASN A 10 -9.91 25.17 -4.27
C ASN A 10 -10.30 26.54 -4.83
N ASP A 11 -9.55 27.10 -5.78
CA ASP A 11 -9.96 28.34 -6.46
C ASP A 11 -11.16 28.10 -7.39
N HIS A 12 -11.44 26.83 -7.72
CA HIS A 12 -12.56 26.46 -8.57
C HIS A 12 -13.87 26.49 -7.75
N PRO A 13 -14.92 27.18 -8.22
CA PRO A 13 -16.14 27.43 -7.42
C PRO A 13 -16.91 26.16 -7.01
N LYS A 14 -16.71 25.06 -7.75
CA LYS A 14 -17.33 23.76 -7.43
C LYS A 14 -16.54 22.93 -6.40
N ILE A 15 -15.25 23.22 -6.17
CA ILE A 15 -14.37 22.40 -5.35
C ILE A 15 -14.18 23.08 -4.00
N ASN A 16 -14.84 22.54 -2.98
CA ASN A 16 -14.81 23.08 -1.62
C ASN A 16 -14.30 22.03 -0.63
N ILE A 17 -12.99 21.77 -0.66
CA ILE A 17 -12.33 20.88 0.30
C ILE A 17 -11.56 21.72 1.31
N ASP A 18 -11.54 21.28 2.56
CA ASP A 18 -10.75 21.94 3.61
C ASP A 18 -9.27 22.04 3.19
N PRO A 19 -8.69 23.24 3.10
CA PRO A 19 -7.28 23.43 2.78
C PRO A 19 -6.34 22.65 3.72
N ALA A 20 -6.72 22.44 4.98
CA ALA A 20 -5.93 21.67 5.93
C ALA A 20 -5.83 20.19 5.52
N GLU A 21 -6.90 19.64 4.94
CA GLU A 21 -6.95 18.26 4.45
C GLU A 21 -6.08 18.08 3.20
N LEU A 22 -6.10 19.05 2.29
CA LEU A 22 -5.20 19.07 1.13
C LEU A 22 -3.73 19.14 1.56
N ALA A 23 -3.42 20.01 2.53
CA ALA A 23 -2.08 20.14 3.09
C ALA A 23 -1.61 18.85 3.80
N ARG A 24 -2.52 18.13 4.46
CA ARG A 24 -2.24 16.80 5.05
C ARG A 24 -1.83 15.80 3.96
N ILE A 25 -2.61 15.70 2.88
CA ILE A 25 -2.34 14.78 1.78
C ILE A 25 -0.99 15.11 1.12
N ASP A 26 -0.73 16.39 0.83
CA ASP A 26 0.55 16.82 0.25
C ASP A 26 1.74 16.52 1.17
N ARG A 27 1.56 16.69 2.49
CA ARG A 27 2.56 16.30 3.49
C ARG A 27 2.81 14.79 3.45
N ASN A 28 1.75 13.97 3.39
CA ASN A 28 1.88 12.51 3.31
C ASN A 28 2.67 12.06 2.07
N PHE A 29 2.43 12.67 0.91
CA PHE A 29 3.22 12.39 -0.30
C PHE A 29 4.69 12.78 -0.15
N ARG A 30 5.00 13.86 0.58
CA ARG A 30 6.38 14.30 0.83
C ARG A 30 7.09 13.32 1.78
N GLU A 31 6.44 12.98 2.88
CA GLU A 31 7.00 12.06 3.89
C GLU A 31 7.12 10.63 3.35
N TYR A 32 6.17 10.17 2.51
CA TYR A 32 6.24 8.89 1.80
C TYR A 32 7.46 8.80 0.87
N LYS A 33 7.86 9.92 0.23
CA LYS A 33 9.10 10.00 -0.55
C LYS A 33 10.36 9.98 0.32
N GLY A 34 10.23 10.12 1.63
CA GLY A 34 11.37 10.31 2.55
C GLY A 34 12.02 11.69 2.40
N ASP A 35 11.29 12.68 1.88
CA ASP A 35 11.79 14.03 1.69
C ASP A 35 11.54 14.88 2.94
N TYR A 36 12.59 15.04 3.75
CA TYR A 36 12.56 15.81 4.99
C TYR A 36 13.52 17.00 4.91
N PRO A 37 13.20 18.12 5.57
CA PRO A 37 14.09 19.28 5.61
C PRO A 37 15.43 18.92 6.26
N GLN A 38 16.50 19.59 5.82
CA GLN A 38 17.83 19.45 6.41
C GLN A 38 17.84 19.93 7.86
N VAL A 39 18.68 19.31 8.68
CA VAL A 39 18.89 19.73 10.07
C VAL A 39 19.83 20.93 10.06
N GLU A 40 19.38 22.03 10.66
CA GLU A 40 20.16 23.25 10.85
C GLU A 40 20.74 23.28 12.27
N TYR A 41 22.03 23.56 12.39
CA TYR A 41 22.71 23.67 13.69
C TYR A 41 23.81 24.72 13.64
N TYR A 42 24.12 25.32 14.79
CA TYR A 42 25.25 26.25 14.92
C TYR A 42 26.52 25.48 15.25
N ASN A 43 27.61 25.79 14.54
CA ASN A 43 28.94 25.27 14.89
C ASN A 43 29.52 26.05 16.10
N SER A 44 30.67 25.60 16.62
CA SER A 44 31.38 26.26 17.73
C SER A 44 31.84 27.69 17.45
N MET A 45 31.77 28.15 16.19
CA MET A 45 32.10 29.52 15.78
C MET A 45 30.85 30.41 15.57
N GLY A 46 29.65 29.86 15.79
CA GLY A 46 28.39 30.59 15.61
C GLY A 46 27.88 30.63 14.16
N ASP A 47 28.48 29.87 13.25
CA ASP A 47 27.99 29.75 11.87
C ASP A 47 26.85 28.73 11.79
N LEU A 48 25.79 29.10 11.07
CA LEU A 48 24.70 28.17 10.72
C LEU A 48 25.19 27.15 9.68
N LYS A 49 25.23 25.88 10.05
CA LYS A 49 25.53 24.75 9.18
C LYS A 49 24.26 23.93 8.95
N LYS A 50 24.19 23.30 7.78
CA LYS A 50 23.09 22.39 7.40
C LYS A 50 23.65 21.01 7.15
N ARG A 51 22.96 19.98 7.62
CA ARG A 51 23.27 18.58 7.31
C ARG A 51 22.04 17.83 6.85
N LYS A 52 22.27 16.75 6.09
CA LYS A 52 21.20 15.83 5.70
C LYS A 52 20.62 15.18 6.97
N TYR A 53 19.30 15.20 7.09
CA TYR A 53 18.57 14.47 8.12
C TYR A 53 18.53 12.99 7.74
N MET A 54 19.03 12.12 8.62
CA MET A 54 19.07 10.68 8.37
C MET A 54 17.79 10.05 8.90
N THR A 55 16.99 9.45 8.02
CA THR A 55 15.67 8.91 8.36
C THR A 55 15.52 7.46 7.94
N ILE A 56 14.65 6.74 8.62
CA ILE A 56 14.14 5.44 8.18
C ILE A 56 12.75 5.71 7.59
N ASN A 57 12.54 5.38 6.31
CA ASN A 57 11.24 5.62 5.67
C ASN A 57 10.20 4.56 6.07
N MET A 58 9.79 4.62 7.33
CA MET A 58 8.82 3.72 7.92
C MET A 58 7.43 3.88 7.31
N ILE A 59 7.09 5.06 6.76
CA ILE A 59 5.81 5.24 6.05
C ILE A 59 5.75 4.33 4.84
N LYS A 60 6.78 4.37 3.98
CA LYS A 60 6.87 3.50 2.80
C LYS A 60 6.94 2.02 3.19
N LEU A 61 7.71 1.69 4.23
CA LEU A 61 7.84 0.29 4.67
C LEU A 61 6.51 -0.26 5.22
N SER A 62 5.80 0.52 6.04
CA SER A 62 4.52 0.12 6.61
C SER A 62 3.42 0.03 5.56
N SER A 63 3.38 0.93 4.58
CA SER A 63 2.39 0.88 3.49
C SER A 63 2.63 -0.30 2.55
N GLU A 64 3.88 -0.58 2.20
CA GLU A 64 4.25 -1.72 1.37
C GLU A 64 3.94 -3.05 2.07
N LEU A 65 4.26 -3.17 3.36
CA LEU A 65 3.92 -4.34 4.15
C LEU A 65 2.41 -4.57 4.15
N LEU A 66 1.60 -3.57 4.52
CA LEU A 66 0.16 -3.74 4.59
C LEU A 66 -0.46 -4.03 3.22
N SER A 67 0.06 -3.41 2.15
CA SER A 67 -0.36 -3.70 0.79
C SER A 67 -0.16 -5.17 0.43
N GLY A 68 1.03 -5.73 0.72
CA GLY A 68 1.34 -7.13 0.47
C GLY A 68 0.57 -8.11 1.36
N LEU A 69 0.20 -7.71 2.58
CA LEU A 69 -0.63 -8.52 3.47
C LEU A 69 -2.09 -8.59 2.99
N VAL A 70 -2.62 -7.49 2.47
CA VAL A 70 -4.04 -7.37 2.10
C VAL A 70 -4.34 -7.94 0.71
N PHE A 71 -3.48 -7.70 -0.27
CA PHE A 71 -3.73 -8.08 -1.65
C PHE A 71 -2.49 -8.70 -2.30
N ASN A 72 -2.66 -9.86 -2.90
CA ASN A 72 -1.67 -10.52 -3.73
C ASN A 72 -2.19 -10.71 -5.17
N GLU A 73 -1.30 -10.98 -6.12
CA GLU A 73 -1.70 -11.21 -7.53
C GLU A 73 -2.48 -12.51 -7.75
N GLN A 74 -2.51 -13.40 -6.74
CA GLN A 74 -3.25 -14.67 -6.75
C GLN A 74 -4.74 -14.49 -6.45
N CYS A 75 -5.20 -13.27 -6.17
CA CYS A 75 -6.61 -12.99 -5.95
C CYS A 75 -7.47 -13.41 -7.15
N GLU A 76 -8.54 -14.16 -6.90
CA GLU A 76 -9.51 -14.60 -7.91
C GLU A 76 -10.83 -13.85 -7.73
N VAL A 77 -11.36 -13.31 -8.82
CA VAL A 77 -12.68 -12.67 -8.85
C VAL A 77 -13.58 -13.59 -9.65
N ILE A 78 -14.69 -14.04 -9.07
CA ILE A 78 -15.61 -14.99 -9.69
C ILE A 78 -17.01 -14.37 -9.67
N ILE A 79 -17.68 -14.36 -10.82
CA ILE A 79 -19.06 -13.92 -10.93
C ILE A 79 -19.97 -15.12 -11.17
N SER A 80 -20.81 -15.45 -10.20
CA SER A 80 -21.72 -16.59 -10.29
C SER A 80 -23.01 -16.37 -9.50
N ASP A 81 -24.09 -17.00 -9.98
CA ASP A 81 -25.30 -17.16 -9.19
C ASP A 81 -24.96 -18.09 -8.01
N SER A 82 -24.74 -17.51 -6.83
CA SER A 82 -24.34 -18.26 -5.65
C SER A 82 -25.50 -19.11 -5.09
N GLN A 83 -25.81 -20.24 -5.73
CA GLN A 83 -26.35 -21.45 -5.10
C GLN A 83 -25.79 -22.65 -5.85
N GLU A 84 -25.05 -23.50 -5.13
CA GLU A 84 -24.28 -24.67 -5.59
C GLU A 84 -25.07 -25.78 -6.34
N GLU A 85 -26.24 -25.51 -6.91
CA GLU A 85 -27.09 -26.54 -7.54
C GLU A 85 -27.77 -26.09 -8.85
N LYS A 86 -27.11 -25.23 -9.65
CA LYS A 86 -27.50 -25.07 -11.07
C LYS A 86 -26.34 -25.43 -11.99
N PRO A 87 -26.55 -26.32 -12.98
CA PRO A 87 -25.49 -26.73 -13.92
C PRO A 87 -25.05 -25.62 -14.89
N GLU A 88 -25.74 -24.47 -14.93
CA GLU A 88 -25.44 -23.36 -15.82
C GLU A 88 -25.37 -22.03 -15.03
N ASN A 89 -24.21 -21.37 -15.06
CA ASN A 89 -24.00 -20.04 -14.50
C ASN A 89 -24.58 -18.97 -15.44
N THR A 90 -25.66 -18.30 -15.04
CA THR A 90 -26.31 -17.24 -15.85
C THR A 90 -25.36 -16.06 -16.11
N TYR A 91 -24.46 -15.77 -15.17
CA TYR A 91 -23.49 -14.68 -15.27
C TYR A 91 -22.17 -15.05 -15.95
N LYS A 92 -22.06 -16.23 -16.57
CA LYS A 92 -20.82 -16.64 -17.25
C LYS A 92 -20.32 -15.61 -18.27
N SER A 93 -21.23 -14.98 -19.02
CA SER A 93 -20.86 -13.93 -19.98
C SER A 93 -20.28 -12.67 -19.30
N ALA A 94 -20.76 -12.33 -18.10
CA ALA A 94 -20.23 -11.23 -17.30
C ALA A 94 -18.86 -11.58 -16.71
N ASP A 95 -18.71 -12.81 -16.23
CA ASP A 95 -17.45 -13.35 -15.72
C ASP A 95 -16.36 -13.33 -16.79
N ASP A 96 -16.60 -13.98 -17.94
CA ASP A 96 -15.66 -14.03 -19.07
C ASP A 96 -15.25 -12.62 -19.54
N PHE A 97 -16.20 -11.68 -19.59
CA PHE A 97 -15.94 -10.29 -19.97
C PHE A 97 -15.05 -9.56 -18.96
N ILE A 98 -15.31 -9.76 -17.66
CA ILE A 98 -14.52 -9.12 -16.60
C ILE A 98 -13.12 -9.71 -16.51
N GLN A 99 -12.96 -11.02 -16.70
CA GLN A 99 -11.63 -11.63 -16.79
C GLN A 99 -10.83 -11.01 -17.93
N HIS A 100 -11.43 -10.89 -19.13
CA HIS A 100 -10.78 -10.23 -20.27
C HIS A 100 -10.36 -8.79 -19.95
N VAL A 101 -11.25 -7.98 -19.38
CA VAL A 101 -10.94 -6.58 -19.02
C VAL A 101 -9.81 -6.50 -17.97
N PHE A 102 -9.83 -7.39 -16.96
CA PHE A 102 -8.82 -7.41 -15.92
C PHE A 102 -7.46 -7.88 -16.42
N GLU A 103 -7.43 -8.89 -17.29
CA GLU A 103 -6.21 -9.36 -17.94
C GLU A 103 -5.64 -8.30 -18.90
N HIS A 104 -6.48 -7.69 -19.74
CA HIS A 104 -6.08 -6.64 -20.68
C HIS A 104 -5.37 -5.45 -19.99
N ASN A 105 -5.83 -5.10 -18.79
CA ASN A 105 -5.34 -3.96 -18.03
C ASN A 105 -4.25 -4.29 -16.99
N ASP A 106 -3.79 -5.54 -16.91
CA ASP A 106 -2.95 -6.02 -15.80
C ASP A 106 -3.53 -5.61 -14.42
N PHE A 107 -4.86 -5.71 -14.26
CA PHE A 107 -5.60 -5.05 -13.18
C PHE A 107 -5.06 -5.44 -11.80
N LYS A 108 -4.84 -6.75 -11.54
CA LYS A 108 -4.36 -7.24 -10.24
C LYS A 108 -3.00 -6.65 -9.89
N LYS A 109 -2.07 -6.63 -10.86
CA LYS A 109 -0.73 -6.05 -10.70
C LYS A 109 -0.78 -4.55 -10.47
N ASN A 110 -1.63 -3.84 -11.20
CA ASN A 110 -1.80 -2.40 -11.03
C ASN A 110 -2.45 -2.07 -9.67
N LEU A 111 -3.48 -2.81 -9.26
CA LEU A 111 -4.10 -2.66 -7.94
C LEU A 111 -3.07 -2.86 -6.82
N ALA A 112 -2.27 -3.92 -6.87
CA ALA A 112 -1.21 -4.18 -5.89
C ALA A 112 -0.21 -3.00 -5.78
N LYS A 113 0.17 -2.40 -6.92
CA LYS A 113 1.06 -1.23 -6.95
C LYS A 113 0.41 0.04 -6.42
N TYR A 114 -0.88 0.27 -6.67
CA TYR A 114 -1.59 1.46 -6.24
C TYR A 114 -2.07 1.39 -4.78
N LEU A 115 -2.26 0.18 -4.24
CA LEU A 115 -2.62 -0.01 -2.83
C LEU A 115 -1.53 0.49 -1.87
N ASP A 116 -0.25 0.33 -2.20
CA ASP A 116 0.87 0.85 -1.40
C ASP A 116 0.79 2.39 -1.18
N PRO A 117 0.83 3.25 -2.22
CA PRO A 117 0.66 4.68 -2.02
C PRO A 117 -0.73 5.05 -1.49
N MET A 118 -1.78 4.24 -1.73
CA MET A 118 -3.10 4.43 -1.12
C MET A 118 -3.02 4.31 0.40
N TYR A 119 -2.36 3.30 0.94
CA TYR A 119 -2.17 3.14 2.39
C TYR A 119 -1.32 4.27 2.99
N ALA A 120 -0.35 4.81 2.26
CA ALA A 120 0.45 5.94 2.73
C ALA A 120 -0.32 7.27 2.72
N THR A 121 -1.23 7.48 1.75
CA THR A 121 -1.82 8.80 1.48
C THR A 121 -3.30 8.92 1.84
N GLY A 122 -4.01 7.80 1.94
CA GLY A 122 -5.37 7.70 2.47
C GLY A 122 -6.48 7.49 1.44
N GLY A 123 -6.17 7.36 0.14
CA GLY A 123 -7.23 7.12 -0.83
C GLY A 123 -6.78 6.79 -2.25
N LEU A 124 -7.61 6.00 -2.93
CA LEU A 124 -7.46 5.61 -4.33
C LEU A 124 -8.81 5.63 -5.01
N MET A 125 -8.87 6.28 -6.17
CA MET A 125 -10.01 6.31 -7.07
C MET A 125 -9.64 5.57 -8.35
N VAL A 126 -10.55 4.74 -8.85
CA VAL A 126 -10.43 4.09 -10.15
C VAL A 126 -11.69 4.34 -10.97
N ARG A 127 -11.50 4.86 -12.17
CA ARG A 127 -12.56 5.17 -13.12
C ARG A 127 -12.37 4.36 -14.40
N PRO A 128 -13.28 3.43 -14.74
CA PRO A 128 -13.28 2.80 -16.05
C PRO A 128 -13.68 3.80 -17.14
N TYR A 129 -13.04 3.69 -18.30
CA TYR A 129 -13.40 4.41 -19.51
C TYR A 129 -13.23 3.50 -20.74
N VAL A 130 -13.88 3.84 -21.84
CA VAL A 130 -13.76 3.07 -23.09
C VAL A 130 -12.77 3.76 -24.01
N ASP A 131 -11.71 3.05 -24.40
CA ASP A 131 -10.87 3.46 -25.52
C ASP A 131 -11.63 3.20 -26.83
N GLN A 132 -12.23 4.27 -27.38
CA GLN A 132 -13.01 4.20 -28.62
C GLN A 132 -12.18 3.75 -29.84
N ALA A 133 -10.85 3.89 -29.81
CA ALA A 133 -10.01 3.44 -30.91
C ALA A 133 -9.91 1.91 -30.96
N LYS A 134 -9.88 1.25 -29.80
CA LYS A 134 -9.73 -0.20 -29.68
C LYS A 134 -11.03 -0.94 -29.36
N GLY A 135 -12.03 -0.25 -28.81
CA GLY A 135 -13.23 -0.87 -28.26
C GLY A 135 -12.97 -1.62 -26.96
N GLU A 136 -11.90 -1.27 -26.24
CA GLU A 136 -11.51 -1.91 -24.98
C GLU A 136 -11.80 -0.99 -23.79
N ILE A 137 -12.05 -1.59 -22.62
CA ILE A 137 -12.21 -0.83 -21.38
C ILE A 137 -10.84 -0.66 -20.74
N GLU A 138 -10.48 0.58 -20.41
CA GLU A 138 -9.25 0.94 -19.71
C GLU A 138 -9.57 1.57 -18.35
N PHE A 139 -8.60 1.55 -17.42
CA PHE A 139 -8.75 2.12 -16.08
C PHE A 139 -7.90 3.37 -15.88
N SER A 140 -8.53 4.45 -15.42
CA SER A 140 -7.87 5.66 -14.96
C SER A 140 -7.71 5.62 -13.44
N TRP A 141 -6.48 5.76 -12.95
CA TRP A 141 -6.15 5.64 -11.53
C TRP A 141 -5.80 7.02 -10.96
N ALA A 142 -6.43 7.40 -9.86
CA ALA A 142 -6.17 8.65 -9.14
C ALA A 142 -5.90 8.37 -7.66
N LEU A 143 -4.73 8.81 -7.18
CA LEU A 143 -4.43 8.81 -5.75
C LEU A 143 -5.14 9.96 -5.02
N ALA A 144 -4.98 10.04 -3.70
CA ALA A 144 -5.64 11.03 -2.84
C ALA A 144 -5.42 12.51 -3.25
N ASN A 145 -4.32 12.85 -3.92
CA ASN A 145 -4.06 14.21 -4.42
C ASN A 145 -4.57 14.47 -5.84
N ALA A 146 -5.23 13.49 -6.46
CA ALA A 146 -5.73 13.52 -7.83
C ALA A 146 -7.24 13.29 -7.92
N PHE A 147 -7.92 13.08 -6.79
CA PHE A 147 -9.37 12.97 -6.74
C PHE A 147 -9.94 13.82 -5.61
N TYR A 148 -11.00 14.56 -5.92
CA TYR A 148 -11.59 15.55 -5.02
C TYR A 148 -13.12 15.36 -4.96
N PRO A 149 -13.70 14.98 -3.82
CA PRO A 149 -15.14 14.81 -3.68
C PRO A 149 -15.88 16.15 -3.80
N LEU A 150 -16.98 16.14 -4.53
CA LEU A 150 -17.91 17.27 -4.66
C LEU A 150 -19.15 17.05 -3.79
N ARG A 151 -19.66 15.81 -3.80
CA ARG A 151 -20.83 15.40 -3.02
C ARG A 151 -20.63 14.00 -2.46
N HIS A 152 -20.94 13.85 -1.19
CA HIS A 152 -20.80 12.59 -0.46
C HIS A 152 -21.95 12.42 0.52
N ASN A 153 -22.20 11.17 0.90
CA ASN A 153 -23.13 10.79 1.97
C ASN A 153 -22.55 9.61 2.76
N SER A 154 -23.31 9.05 3.70
CA SER A 154 -22.88 7.90 4.50
C SER A 154 -22.57 6.63 3.70
N ASN A 155 -23.05 6.52 2.45
CA ASN A 155 -22.81 5.37 1.59
C ASN A 155 -21.55 5.53 0.73
N GLY A 156 -21.05 6.76 0.54
CA GLY A 156 -19.85 7.04 -0.24
C GLY A 156 -19.88 8.38 -0.96
N ILE A 157 -18.96 8.53 -1.92
CA ILE A 157 -18.81 9.73 -2.75
C ILE A 157 -19.62 9.54 -4.03
N SER A 158 -20.62 10.40 -4.25
CA SER A 158 -21.52 10.32 -5.41
C SER A 158 -21.06 11.18 -6.59
N GLU A 159 -20.36 12.28 -6.29
CA GLU A 159 -19.88 13.25 -7.27
C GLU A 159 -18.45 13.66 -6.88
N GLY A 160 -17.58 13.83 -7.88
CA GLY A 160 -16.17 14.08 -7.66
C GLY A 160 -15.51 14.67 -8.88
N VAL A 161 -14.31 15.20 -8.71
CA VAL A 161 -13.47 15.66 -9.81
C VAL A 161 -12.13 14.94 -9.79
N MET A 162 -11.78 14.34 -10.92
CA MET A 162 -10.50 13.72 -11.16
C MET A 162 -9.56 14.74 -11.80
N LYS A 163 -8.34 14.83 -11.28
CA LYS A 163 -7.27 15.70 -11.77
C LYS A 163 -6.17 14.85 -12.40
N SER A 164 -5.95 15.05 -13.69
CA SER A 164 -4.81 14.48 -14.41
C SER A 164 -3.85 15.59 -14.84
N VAL A 165 -2.55 15.37 -14.66
CA VAL A 165 -1.51 16.36 -15.02
C VAL A 165 -0.58 15.75 -16.06
N THR A 166 -0.47 16.40 -17.21
CA THR A 166 0.44 16.02 -18.29
C THR A 166 1.47 17.12 -18.50
N MET A 167 2.75 16.77 -18.45
CA MET A 167 3.84 17.68 -18.79
C MET A 167 4.20 17.53 -20.28
N LYS A 168 4.34 18.65 -20.99
CA LYS A 168 4.92 18.70 -22.33
C LYS A 168 6.00 19.77 -22.41
N ILE A 169 7.02 19.52 -23.21
CA ILE A 169 8.03 20.53 -23.53
C ILE A 169 7.60 21.19 -24.84
N GLU A 170 7.22 22.46 -24.77
CA GLU A 170 6.88 23.28 -25.94
C GLU A 170 7.83 24.46 -26.01
N ASN A 171 8.47 24.66 -27.16
CA ASN A 171 9.42 25.76 -27.39
C ASN A 171 10.53 25.84 -26.32
N GLY A 172 11.01 24.70 -25.84
CA GLY A 172 12.06 24.60 -24.82
C GLY A 172 11.61 24.96 -23.40
N LYS A 173 10.32 25.13 -23.15
CA LYS A 173 9.75 25.39 -21.82
C LYS A 173 8.84 24.25 -21.39
N GLU A 174 8.95 23.86 -20.13
CA GLU A 174 8.00 22.93 -19.52
C GLU A 174 6.63 23.60 -19.41
N GLN A 175 5.63 22.93 -19.95
CA GLN A 175 4.23 23.30 -19.83
C GLN A 175 3.48 22.17 -19.13
N TYR A 176 2.64 22.57 -18.18
CA TYR A 176 1.83 21.67 -17.37
C TYR A 176 0.38 21.83 -17.78
N TYR A 177 -0.20 20.77 -18.33
CA TYR A 177 -1.60 20.68 -18.67
C TYR A 177 -2.33 19.93 -17.56
N THR A 178 -3.33 20.56 -16.94
CA THR A 178 -4.17 19.96 -15.91
C THR A 178 -5.57 19.73 -16.48
N LEU A 179 -5.96 18.46 -16.62
CA LEU A 179 -7.32 18.07 -16.99
C LEU A 179 -8.13 17.83 -15.72
N LEU A 180 -9.26 18.53 -15.58
CA LEU A 180 -10.26 18.30 -14.54
C LEU A 180 -11.47 17.62 -15.17
N GLU A 181 -11.72 16.37 -14.79
CA GLU A 181 -12.90 15.60 -15.18
C GLU A 181 -13.91 15.62 -14.04
N PHE A 182 -14.98 16.40 -14.20
CA PHE A 182 -16.07 16.50 -13.24
C PHE A 182 -17.10 15.40 -13.49
N HIS A 183 -17.45 14.68 -12.44
CA HIS A 183 -18.47 13.64 -12.44
C HIS A 183 -19.64 14.08 -11.58
N GLU A 184 -20.76 14.43 -12.20
CA GLU A 184 -21.92 15.05 -11.56
C GLU A 184 -23.23 14.33 -11.95
N TRP A 185 -24.25 14.41 -11.08
CA TRP A 185 -25.59 13.89 -11.37
C TRP A 185 -26.56 15.05 -11.66
N SER A 186 -27.19 15.02 -12.83
CA SER A 186 -28.28 15.92 -13.21
C SER A 186 -29.59 15.13 -13.27
N GLY A 187 -30.20 14.88 -12.11
CA GLY A 187 -31.32 13.94 -11.99
C GLY A 187 -30.85 12.51 -12.23
N ASP A 188 -31.45 11.83 -13.21
CA ASP A 188 -31.10 10.45 -13.60
C ASP A 188 -30.00 10.37 -14.68
N VAL A 189 -29.45 11.52 -15.09
CA VAL A 189 -28.39 11.62 -16.11
C VAL A 189 -27.06 11.87 -15.42
N TYR A 190 -26.07 11.04 -15.73
CA TYR A 190 -24.69 11.22 -15.28
C TYR A 190 -23.95 12.09 -16.29
N VAL A 191 -23.40 13.22 -15.82
CA VAL A 191 -22.76 14.22 -16.66
C VAL A 191 -21.27 14.24 -16.34
N ILE A 192 -20.45 13.98 -17.35
CA ILE A 192 -19.00 14.11 -17.29
C ILE A 192 -18.61 15.41 -17.99
N THR A 193 -18.04 16.36 -17.26
CA THR A 193 -17.54 17.63 -17.84
C THR A 193 -16.02 17.66 -17.79
N ASN A 194 -15.39 17.88 -18.94
CA ASN A 194 -13.94 17.92 -19.07
C ASN A 194 -13.45 19.35 -19.23
N GLU A 195 -12.56 19.81 -18.35
CA GLU A 195 -11.97 21.13 -18.42
C GLU A 195 -10.44 21.06 -18.45
N LEU A 196 -9.82 21.70 -19.44
CA LEU A 196 -8.36 21.72 -19.58
C LEU A 196 -7.79 23.07 -19.12
N TYR A 197 -6.72 23.00 -18.34
CA TYR A 197 -5.98 24.15 -17.82
C TYR A 197 -4.50 24.05 -18.19
N LYS A 198 -3.85 25.18 -18.42
CA LYS A 198 -2.44 25.28 -18.83
C LYS A 198 -1.67 26.21 -17.90
N SER A 199 -0.53 25.75 -17.39
CA SER A 199 0.39 26.51 -16.57
C SER A 199 1.85 26.35 -17.02
N LEU A 200 2.67 27.38 -16.77
CA LEU A 200 4.13 27.32 -16.90
C LEU A 200 4.82 26.99 -15.57
N VAL A 201 4.08 26.98 -14.47
CA VAL A 201 4.59 26.76 -13.12
C VAL A 201 4.15 25.39 -12.64
N LYS A 202 5.11 24.58 -12.20
CA LYS A 202 4.85 23.26 -11.63
C LYS A 202 4.00 23.41 -10.36
N GLY A 203 2.86 22.71 -10.32
CA GLY A 203 1.96 22.68 -9.16
C GLY A 203 0.82 23.71 -9.20
N GLU A 204 0.85 24.67 -10.13
CA GLU A 204 -0.30 25.56 -10.37
C GLU A 204 -1.22 24.95 -11.44
N VAL A 205 -2.54 25.06 -11.25
CA VAL A 205 -3.54 24.55 -12.21
C VAL A 205 -3.48 25.35 -13.52
N GLY A 206 -3.45 26.68 -13.42
CA GLY A 206 -3.23 27.59 -14.54
C GLY A 206 -4.50 28.17 -15.15
N LYS A 207 -4.43 28.52 -16.44
CA LYS A 207 -5.50 29.18 -17.20
C LYS A 207 -6.30 28.17 -18.00
N ARG A 208 -7.62 28.30 -18.03
CA ARG A 208 -8.48 27.44 -18.87
C ARG A 208 -8.14 27.62 -20.35
N VAL A 209 -7.94 26.50 -21.05
CA VAL A 209 -7.66 26.40 -22.49
C VAL A 209 -8.63 25.41 -23.16
N PRO A 210 -8.85 25.51 -24.48
CA PRO A 210 -9.68 24.54 -25.19
C PRO A 210 -9.11 23.12 -25.11
N LEU A 211 -9.97 22.11 -24.95
CA LEU A 211 -9.57 20.69 -24.91
C LEU A 211 -8.77 20.28 -26.15
N SER A 212 -9.11 20.83 -27.32
CA SER A 212 -8.47 20.56 -28.61
C SER A 212 -6.97 20.84 -28.67
N GLU A 213 -6.42 21.61 -27.72
CA GLU A 213 -4.99 21.86 -27.62
C GLU A 213 -4.21 20.58 -27.27
N LEU A 214 -4.81 19.69 -26.48
CA LEU A 214 -4.19 18.41 -26.08
C LEU A 214 -5.00 17.18 -26.53
N TYR A 215 -6.33 17.24 -26.40
CA TYR A 215 -7.26 16.15 -26.66
C TYR A 215 -8.25 16.59 -27.75
N LYS A 216 -7.94 16.28 -29.01
CA LYS A 216 -8.75 16.72 -30.16
C LYS A 216 -10.13 16.10 -30.23
N ASP A 217 -10.24 14.85 -29.79
CA ASP A 217 -11.46 14.03 -29.94
C ASP A 217 -12.25 13.89 -28.61
N LEU A 218 -11.79 14.53 -27.52
CA LEU A 218 -12.45 14.46 -26.23
C LEU A 218 -13.58 15.50 -26.14
N PRO A 219 -14.85 15.09 -25.94
CA PRO A 219 -15.95 16.03 -25.79
C PRO A 219 -15.84 16.81 -24.47
N GLU A 220 -16.29 18.06 -24.48
CA GLU A 220 -16.33 18.90 -23.27
C GLU A 220 -17.38 18.41 -22.27
N VAL A 221 -18.49 17.86 -22.76
CA VAL A 221 -19.56 17.26 -21.94
C VAL A 221 -19.96 15.92 -22.54
N ALA A 222 -20.02 14.88 -21.70
CA ALA A 222 -20.56 13.58 -22.05
C ALA A 222 -21.69 13.21 -21.08
N GLU A 223 -22.84 12.83 -21.62
CA GLU A 223 -24.02 12.43 -20.85
C GLU A 223 -24.23 10.93 -20.98
N ILE A 224 -24.40 10.25 -19.85
CA ILE A 224 -24.62 8.81 -19.79
C ILE A 224 -25.90 8.57 -18.98
N THR A 225 -26.78 7.73 -19.53
CA THR A 225 -28.07 7.38 -18.89
C THR A 225 -28.05 5.93 -18.43
N LYS A 226 -28.96 5.57 -17.51
CA LYS A 226 -29.15 4.21 -16.97
C LYS A 226 -27.97 3.68 -16.15
N LEU A 227 -27.25 4.56 -15.47
CA LEU A 227 -26.25 4.17 -14.48
C LEU A 227 -26.91 4.07 -13.10
N SER A 228 -26.55 3.06 -12.32
CA SER A 228 -27.04 2.93 -10.93
C SER A 228 -26.13 3.66 -9.93
N ARG A 229 -24.89 3.94 -10.34
CA ARG A 229 -23.81 4.43 -9.50
C ARG A 229 -22.84 5.32 -10.30
N PRO A 230 -21.99 6.11 -9.62
CA PRO A 230 -20.96 6.88 -10.30
C PRO A 230 -20.01 5.94 -11.06
N LEU A 231 -19.49 6.39 -12.21
CA LEU A 231 -18.51 5.65 -13.01
C LEU A 231 -17.09 5.70 -12.42
N PHE A 232 -16.98 5.75 -11.10
CA PHE A 232 -15.73 5.63 -10.39
C PHE A 232 -15.97 4.92 -9.07
N ASN A 233 -14.94 4.22 -8.60
CA ASN A 233 -14.95 3.60 -7.28
C ASN A 233 -13.81 4.21 -6.47
N TYR A 234 -14.07 4.48 -5.20
CA TYR A 234 -13.11 5.06 -4.28
C TYR A 234 -12.91 4.12 -3.10
N VAL A 235 -11.66 3.87 -2.76
CA VAL A 235 -11.27 3.05 -1.60
C VAL A 235 -10.35 3.85 -0.69
N THR A 236 -10.55 3.65 0.61
CA THR A 236 -9.72 4.23 1.68
C THR A 236 -9.16 3.11 2.53
N PRO A 237 -8.06 3.36 3.27
CA PRO A 237 -7.68 2.48 4.38
C PRO A 237 -8.85 2.34 5.36
N PHE A 238 -8.92 1.20 6.04
CA PHE A 238 -9.97 0.95 7.00
C PHE A 238 -9.81 1.87 8.21
N GLY A 239 -10.89 2.57 8.55
CA GLY A 239 -10.92 3.46 9.70
C GLY A 239 -11.78 4.68 9.45
N PHE A 240 -11.91 5.50 10.49
CA PHE A 240 -12.61 6.77 10.41
C PHE A 240 -11.59 7.91 10.37
N ASN A 241 -11.90 8.98 9.62
CA ASN A 241 -11.06 10.16 9.58
C ASN A 241 -11.23 10.97 10.89
N ASN A 242 -10.41 10.67 11.90
CA ASN A 242 -10.45 11.35 13.19
C ASN A 242 -9.79 12.74 13.17
N ILE A 243 -8.94 13.04 12.18
CA ILE A 243 -8.29 14.35 12.01
C ILE A 243 -9.29 15.36 11.46
N ASN A 244 -10.07 14.97 10.45
CA ASN A 244 -11.18 15.74 9.92
C ASN A 244 -12.44 14.87 9.79
N PRO A 245 -13.28 14.81 10.85
CA PRO A 245 -14.49 13.98 10.89
C PRO A 245 -15.53 14.28 9.80
N HIS A 246 -15.47 15.46 9.19
CA HIS A 246 -16.38 15.88 8.12
C HIS A 246 -15.82 15.61 6.72
N SER A 247 -14.56 15.16 6.62
CA SER A 247 -13.92 14.83 5.35
C SER A 247 -14.32 13.41 4.93
N PRO A 248 -14.84 13.22 3.70
CA PRO A 248 -15.07 11.89 3.13
C PRO A 248 -13.78 11.22 2.61
N LEU A 249 -12.63 11.91 2.67
CA LEU A 249 -11.34 11.36 2.29
C LEU A 249 -10.77 10.51 3.44
N GLY A 250 -10.07 9.44 3.08
CA GLY A 250 -9.44 8.58 4.06
C GLY A 250 -8.14 9.14 4.64
N LEU A 251 -7.70 8.52 5.73
CA LEU A 251 -6.41 8.77 6.35
C LEU A 251 -5.40 7.73 5.89
N GLY A 252 -4.15 8.15 5.72
CA GLY A 252 -3.05 7.20 5.59
C GLY A 252 -2.88 6.43 6.89
N ILE A 253 -2.39 5.19 6.83
CA ILE A 253 -2.28 4.32 8.01
C ILE A 253 -1.36 4.90 9.10
N THR A 254 -0.45 5.79 8.72
CA THR A 254 0.50 6.45 9.63
C THR A 254 0.08 7.86 10.07
N ASP A 255 -1.09 8.34 9.67
CA ASP A 255 -1.53 9.71 9.98
C ASP A 255 -1.71 9.96 11.47
N ASN A 256 -2.07 8.93 12.23
CA ASN A 256 -2.18 8.99 13.68
C ASN A 256 -0.87 8.68 14.42
N SER A 257 0.20 8.35 13.68
CA SER A 257 1.50 7.88 14.21
C SER A 257 2.66 8.80 13.85
N LYS A 258 2.39 10.04 13.44
CA LYS A 258 3.42 10.97 12.95
C LYS A 258 4.45 11.32 14.01
N ASP A 259 4.04 11.46 15.27
CA ASP A 259 4.96 11.73 16.38
C ASP A 259 5.90 10.55 16.64
N THR A 260 5.36 9.32 16.62
CA THR A 260 6.14 8.07 16.75
C THR A 260 7.13 7.93 15.60
N LEU A 261 6.71 8.20 14.36
CA LEU A 261 7.59 8.22 13.19
C LEU A 261 8.70 9.27 13.30
N LYS A 262 8.36 10.47 13.78
CA LYS A 262 9.34 11.53 14.03
C LYS A 262 10.35 11.10 15.08
N GLN A 263 9.91 10.44 16.15
CA GLN A 263 10.80 9.94 17.20
C GLN A 263 11.76 8.86 16.69
N ILE A 264 11.30 7.95 15.82
CA ILE A 264 12.17 6.96 15.15
C ILE A 264 13.24 7.68 14.34
N ASN A 265 12.84 8.64 13.51
CA ASN A 265 13.75 9.38 12.65
C ASN A 265 14.75 10.24 13.45
N ASP A 266 14.31 10.94 14.49
CA ASP A 266 15.17 11.75 15.35
C ASP A 266 16.19 10.90 16.08
N THR A 267 15.76 9.76 16.63
CA THR A 267 16.65 8.84 17.35
C THR A 267 17.68 8.22 16.41
N PHE A 268 17.26 7.83 15.19
CA PHE A 268 18.16 7.33 14.16
C PHE A 268 19.15 8.39 13.68
N ASP A 269 18.69 9.62 13.46
CA ASP A 269 19.54 10.74 13.06
C ASP A 269 20.58 11.08 14.13
N GLN A 270 20.17 11.15 15.40
CA GLN A 270 21.07 11.35 16.53
C GLN A 270 22.09 10.22 16.65
N PHE A 271 21.68 8.97 16.46
CA PHE A 271 22.59 7.84 16.48
C PHE A 271 23.64 7.93 15.36
N ASN A 272 23.23 8.23 14.13
CA ASN A 272 24.16 8.45 13.02
C ASN A 272 25.10 9.63 13.29
N TRP A 273 24.59 10.69 13.91
CA TRP A 273 25.41 11.84 14.29
C TRP A 273 26.43 11.49 15.37
N GLU A 274 26.05 10.67 16.35
CA GLU A 274 26.96 10.20 17.40
C GLU A 274 28.03 9.27 16.83
N ILE A 275 27.71 8.41 15.86
CA ILE A 275 28.72 7.60 15.16
C ILE A 275 29.71 8.51 14.41
N ARG A 276 29.21 9.56 13.74
CA ARG A 276 30.06 10.52 13.03
C ARG A 276 30.95 11.31 14.00
N MET A 277 30.40 11.77 15.12
CA MET A 277 31.12 12.54 16.14
C MET A 277 32.05 11.68 16.99
N GLY A 278 31.70 10.41 17.19
CA GLY A 278 32.48 9.41 17.92
C GLY A 278 33.68 8.87 17.14
N GLN A 279 33.96 9.43 15.96
CA GLN A 279 35.22 9.17 15.27
C GLN A 279 36.41 9.55 16.17
N ARG A 280 37.40 8.65 16.23
CA ARG A 280 38.56 8.78 17.13
C ARG A 280 39.25 10.11 16.93
N THR A 281 39.17 10.95 17.95
CA THR A 281 39.90 12.23 17.99
C THR A 281 41.03 12.10 18.98
N VAL A 282 42.26 12.08 18.46
CA VAL A 282 43.47 12.01 19.27
C VAL A 282 44.04 13.42 19.40
N PHE A 283 44.15 13.92 20.63
CA PHE A 283 44.92 15.15 20.87
C PHE A 283 46.39 14.77 20.98
N VAL A 284 47.21 15.43 20.17
CA VAL A 284 48.66 15.26 20.14
C VAL A 284 49.28 16.56 20.63
N SER A 285 50.32 16.47 21.45
CA SER A 285 51.06 17.65 21.90
C SER A 285 51.51 18.51 20.71
N ASP A 286 51.45 19.84 20.86
CA ASP A 286 51.99 20.79 19.88
C ASP A 286 53.48 20.60 19.59
N GLN A 287 54.21 19.92 20.49
CA GLN A 287 55.61 19.53 20.31
C GLN A 287 55.83 18.46 19.22
N MET A 288 54.81 17.69 18.86
CA MET A 288 54.89 16.58 17.89
C MET A 288 54.38 16.97 16.49
N LEU A 289 53.76 18.14 16.33
CA LEU A 289 53.21 18.62 15.07
C LEU A 289 54.10 19.72 14.48
N ASN A 290 54.77 19.43 13.36
CA ASN A 290 55.51 20.44 12.61
C ASN A 290 54.53 21.47 12.03
N LEU A 291 54.48 22.66 12.63
CA LEU A 291 53.68 23.79 12.15
C LEU A 291 54.27 24.30 10.83
N LEU A 292 53.62 24.00 9.70
CA LEU A 292 53.90 24.72 8.46
C LEU A 292 53.38 26.16 8.61
N PRO A 293 54.21 27.19 8.42
CA PRO A 293 53.75 28.57 8.46
C PRO A 293 52.79 28.83 7.29
N SER A 294 51.60 29.35 7.60
CA SER A 294 50.68 29.89 6.61
C SER A 294 51.31 31.15 5.99
N GLU A 295 51.20 31.30 4.66
CA GLU A 295 51.76 32.41 3.86
C GLU A 295 51.36 33.82 4.37
N ASN A 296 50.35 33.93 5.23
CA ASN A 296 49.83 35.19 5.76
C ASN A 296 50.16 35.47 7.24
N GLY A 297 51.05 34.70 7.87
CA GLY A 297 51.52 34.99 9.25
C GLY A 297 50.46 34.86 10.36
N MET A 298 49.28 34.31 10.05
CA MET A 298 48.26 33.97 11.06
C MET A 298 48.52 32.58 11.66
N PRO A 299 48.30 32.38 12.97
CA PRO A 299 48.38 31.05 13.58
C PRO A 299 47.37 30.10 12.91
N PRO A 300 47.68 28.81 12.75
CA PRO A 300 46.76 27.86 12.15
C PRO A 300 45.45 27.83 12.96
N ARG A 301 44.34 28.16 12.31
CA ARG A 301 43.01 28.07 12.92
C ARG A 301 42.65 26.60 13.08
N GLN A 302 42.45 26.16 14.30
CA GLN A 302 41.88 24.85 14.58
C GLN A 302 40.39 24.90 14.25
N ILE A 303 40.02 24.41 13.07
CA ILE A 303 38.62 24.28 12.66
C ILE A 303 38.16 22.87 13.05
N PHE A 304 37.01 22.77 13.70
CA PHE A 304 36.36 21.49 13.92
C PHE A 304 35.67 21.05 12.62
N ASP A 305 36.27 20.08 11.94
CA ASP A 305 35.68 19.43 10.77
C ASP A 305 35.18 18.04 11.19
N PRO A 306 33.85 17.80 11.19
CA PRO A 306 33.27 16.51 11.55
C PRO A 306 33.55 15.40 10.51
N ASP A 307 34.11 15.72 9.35
CA ASP A 307 34.43 14.75 8.28
C ASP A 307 35.94 14.45 8.17
N THR A 308 36.78 14.99 9.06
CA THR A 308 38.25 14.79 9.00
C THR A 308 38.78 14.05 10.25
N ASN A 309 39.48 12.94 10.05
CA ASN A 309 40.23 12.23 11.10
C ASN A 309 41.49 13.05 11.49
N VAL A 310 41.38 13.98 12.45
CA VAL A 310 42.48 14.91 12.75
C VAL A 310 43.06 14.73 14.15
N TYR A 311 44.39 14.67 14.19
CA TYR A 311 45.22 14.91 15.37
C TYR A 311 45.17 16.40 15.74
N LYS A 312 44.59 16.76 16.88
CA LYS A 312 44.49 18.16 17.31
C LYS A 312 45.64 18.54 18.24
N SER A 313 46.34 19.65 17.96
CA SER A 313 47.39 20.17 18.84
C SER A 313 46.79 20.79 20.10
N MET A 314 47.11 20.26 21.28
CA MET A 314 46.78 20.90 22.56
C MET A 314 48.07 21.42 23.21
N ARG A 315 48.04 22.62 23.81
CA ARG A 315 49.16 23.12 24.62
C ARG A 315 49.16 22.34 25.93
N MET A 316 50.14 21.46 26.10
CA MET A 316 50.27 20.60 27.29
C MET A 316 51.39 21.13 28.18
N SER A 317 51.18 21.16 29.50
CA SER A 317 52.21 21.61 30.43
C SER A 317 53.30 20.55 30.55
N SER A 318 54.52 20.94 30.92
CA SER A 318 55.63 20.02 31.10
C SER A 318 55.31 19.00 32.21
N GLY A 319 54.95 17.77 31.81
CA GLY A 319 54.55 16.67 32.70
C GLY A 319 53.27 15.93 32.31
N ASP A 320 52.47 16.46 31.38
CA ASP A 320 51.24 15.81 30.91
C ASP A 320 51.50 14.76 29.80
N GLU A 321 50.61 13.77 29.65
CA GLU A 321 50.69 12.73 28.61
C GLU A 321 50.69 13.33 27.19
N LEU A 322 51.75 13.05 26.39
CA LEU A 322 51.96 13.58 25.03
C LEU A 322 50.84 13.28 24.03
N ILE A 323 50.00 12.30 24.32
CA ILE A 323 48.88 11.83 23.51
C ILE A 323 47.70 11.61 24.46
N LYS A 324 46.59 12.32 24.24
CA LYS A 324 45.34 12.11 24.99
C LYS A 324 44.24 11.68 24.04
N ASP A 325 43.78 10.44 24.20
CA ASP A 325 42.56 9.97 23.56
C ASP A 325 41.35 10.55 24.33
N VAL A 326 40.45 11.23 23.62
CA VAL A 326 39.23 11.83 24.18
C VAL A 326 37.99 11.16 23.57
N THR A 327 38.15 9.99 22.97
CA THR A 327 37.05 9.21 22.43
C THR A 327 36.15 8.74 23.57
N SER A 328 34.86 9.05 23.48
CA SER A 328 33.83 8.49 24.36
C SER A 328 33.18 7.29 23.68
N ASP A 329 32.78 6.29 24.46
CA ASP A 329 32.04 5.15 23.93
C ASP A 329 30.71 5.61 23.32
N ILE A 330 30.42 5.15 22.10
CA ILE A 330 29.15 5.42 21.41
C ILE A 330 28.06 4.63 22.13
N ARG A 331 26.96 5.29 22.48
CA ARG A 331 25.81 4.71 23.22
C ARG A 331 24.92 3.80 22.37
N THR A 332 25.55 2.90 21.63
CA THR A 332 24.92 2.03 20.62
C THR A 332 23.77 1.22 21.21
N GLU A 333 23.98 0.59 22.37
CA GLU A 333 22.94 -0.23 23.02
C GLU A 333 21.70 0.59 23.40
N GLN A 334 21.90 1.81 23.92
CA GLN A 334 20.80 2.69 24.32
C GLN A 334 20.01 3.18 23.12
N TYR A 335 20.67 3.54 22.00
CA TYR A 335 19.97 3.91 20.77
C TYR A 335 19.22 2.75 20.15
N ILE A 336 19.83 1.56 20.08
CA ILE A 336 19.16 0.36 19.54
C ILE A 336 17.92 0.04 20.38
N ALA A 337 18.03 0.07 21.71
CA ALA A 337 16.91 -0.16 22.61
C ALA A 337 15.80 0.90 22.43
N ALA A 338 16.15 2.18 22.29
CA ALA A 338 15.19 3.26 22.06
C ALA A 338 14.47 3.14 20.71
N ILE A 339 15.21 2.81 19.63
CA ILE A 339 14.64 2.58 18.31
C ILE A 339 13.69 1.38 18.36
N ASN A 340 14.12 0.25 18.93
CA ASN A 340 13.28 -0.95 19.06
C ASN A 340 12.00 -0.67 19.86
N GLN A 341 12.09 0.04 20.99
CA GLN A 341 10.90 0.39 21.77
C GLN A 341 9.92 1.26 20.96
N THR A 342 10.45 2.22 20.19
CA THR A 342 9.61 3.11 19.38
C THR A 342 9.01 2.36 18.18
N LEU A 343 9.73 1.40 17.58
CA LEU A 343 9.19 0.51 16.56
C LEU A 343 8.05 -0.36 17.11
N LYS A 344 8.15 -0.87 18.34
CA LYS A 344 7.06 -1.60 18.99
C LYS A 344 5.82 -0.74 19.21
N ASN A 345 6.01 0.53 19.60
CA ASN A 345 4.90 1.47 19.71
C ASN A 345 4.23 1.69 18.34
N LEU A 346 5.02 1.87 17.28
CA LEU A 346 4.49 1.99 15.92
C LEU A 346 3.71 0.74 15.49
N GLU A 347 4.23 -0.46 15.76
CA GLU A 347 3.52 -1.72 15.49
C GLU A 347 2.15 -1.76 16.16
N MET A 348 2.07 -1.40 17.45
CA MET A 348 0.80 -1.33 18.18
C MET A 348 -0.17 -0.30 17.62
N GLU A 349 0.32 0.90 17.28
CA GLU A 349 -0.50 1.96 16.67
C GLU A 349 -1.06 1.55 15.30
N LEU A 350 -0.25 0.85 14.49
CA LEU A 350 -0.64 0.27 13.21
C LEU A 350 -1.47 -1.03 13.37
N LYS A 351 -1.70 -1.48 14.61
CA LYS A 351 -2.41 -2.73 14.94
C LYS A 351 -1.79 -3.96 14.28
N LEU A 352 -0.46 -3.98 14.24
CA LEU A 352 0.37 -5.09 13.79
C LEU A 352 0.91 -5.86 15.00
N SER A 353 1.30 -7.10 14.75
CA SER A 353 1.97 -7.97 15.71
C SER A 353 3.30 -7.37 16.16
N VAL A 354 3.60 -7.48 17.46
CA VAL A 354 4.86 -6.95 17.99
C VAL A 354 6.03 -7.79 17.48
N GLY A 355 7.07 -7.14 16.96
CA GLY A 355 8.20 -7.79 16.29
C GLY A 355 8.09 -7.86 14.76
N THR A 356 7.13 -7.15 14.16
CA THR A 356 7.01 -7.01 12.70
C THR A 356 8.14 -6.16 12.10
N PHE A 357 8.51 -5.07 12.78
CA PHE A 357 9.61 -4.16 12.43
C PHE A 357 10.74 -4.18 13.46
N SER A 358 10.42 -4.43 14.74
CA SER A 358 11.38 -4.43 15.84
C SER A 358 12.21 -5.72 15.89
N PHE A 359 13.50 -5.59 16.20
CA PHE A 359 14.44 -6.72 16.25
C PHE A 359 14.78 -7.06 17.70
N ASP A 360 14.22 -8.17 18.20
CA ASP A 360 14.45 -8.62 19.59
C ASP A 360 15.57 -9.66 19.73
N GLY A 361 16.21 -10.10 18.65
CA GLY A 361 17.33 -11.06 18.67
C GLY A 361 17.00 -12.45 19.24
N ARG A 362 15.77 -12.68 19.70
CA ARG A 362 15.27 -13.97 20.20
C ARG A 362 14.56 -14.70 19.07
N SER A 363 15.23 -15.71 18.53
CA SER A 363 14.75 -16.54 17.41
C SER A 363 13.76 -17.65 17.82
N MET A 364 13.28 -17.67 19.06
CA MET A 364 12.35 -18.69 19.53
C MET A 364 11.29 -18.06 20.43
N LYS A 365 10.18 -17.62 19.82
CA LYS A 365 8.93 -17.32 20.54
C LYS A 365 8.13 -18.60 20.73
N THR A 366 7.38 -18.70 21.82
CA THR A 366 6.52 -19.86 22.06
C THR A 366 5.31 -19.84 21.13
N ALA A 367 4.86 -20.99 20.63
CA ALA A 367 3.80 -21.09 19.62
C ALA A 367 2.50 -20.36 20.02
N THR A 368 2.20 -20.26 21.31
CA THR A 368 1.01 -19.58 21.84
C THR A 368 1.08 -18.06 21.72
N GLU A 369 2.27 -17.46 21.91
CA GLU A 369 2.49 -16.02 21.69
C GLU A 369 2.37 -15.68 20.20
N VAL A 370 2.87 -16.56 19.33
CA VAL A 370 2.73 -16.43 17.86
C VAL A 370 1.26 -16.44 17.43
N VAL A 371 0.42 -17.28 18.04
CA VAL A 371 -1.02 -17.34 17.73
C VAL A 371 -1.74 -16.07 18.17
N SER A 372 -1.51 -15.57 19.40
CA SER A 372 -2.17 -14.34 19.89
C SER A 372 -1.65 -13.06 19.23
N GLU A 373 -0.37 -13.01 18.86
CA GLU A 373 0.20 -11.88 18.12
C GLU A 373 -0.33 -11.85 16.68
N ASN A 374 -0.48 -13.02 16.03
CA ASN A 374 -1.02 -13.11 14.67
C ASN A 374 -2.48 -12.63 14.58
N ASP A 375 -3.27 -12.71 15.66
CA ASP A 375 -4.68 -12.30 15.67
C ASP A 375 -4.88 -10.80 15.40
N LEU A 376 -3.99 -9.91 15.89
CA LEU A 376 -4.11 -8.47 15.61
C LEU A 376 -3.86 -8.15 14.14
N THR A 377 -2.75 -8.65 13.59
CA THR A 377 -2.42 -8.46 12.17
C THR A 377 -3.49 -9.06 11.28
N TYR A 378 -4.00 -10.25 11.64
CA TYR A 378 -5.09 -10.90 10.90
C TYR A 378 -6.37 -10.07 10.91
N ARG A 379 -6.77 -9.52 12.06
CA ARG A 379 -7.95 -8.63 12.15
C ARG A 379 -7.74 -7.34 11.34
N THR A 380 -6.56 -6.72 11.46
CA THR A 380 -6.24 -5.51 10.71
C THR A 380 -6.26 -5.77 9.21
N ARG A 381 -5.68 -6.88 8.76
CA ARG A 381 -5.76 -7.35 7.38
C ARG A 381 -7.21 -7.53 6.94
N ASN A 382 -8.00 -8.31 7.66
CA ASN A 382 -9.39 -8.62 7.26
C ASN A 382 -10.25 -7.37 7.12
N ASN A 383 -10.09 -6.38 8.00
CA ASN A 383 -10.82 -5.12 7.88
C ASN A 383 -10.46 -4.37 6.58
N HIS A 384 -9.19 -4.40 6.17
CA HIS A 384 -8.76 -3.79 4.92
C HIS A 384 -9.18 -4.62 3.70
N VAL A 385 -9.13 -5.95 3.79
CA VAL A 385 -9.62 -6.87 2.75
C VAL A 385 -11.09 -6.59 2.44
N GLN A 386 -11.93 -6.34 3.46
CA GLN A 386 -13.34 -5.99 3.25
C GLN A 386 -13.54 -4.69 2.46
N GLU A 387 -12.73 -3.66 2.72
CA GLU A 387 -12.78 -2.39 1.96
C GLU A 387 -12.32 -2.59 0.51
N VAL A 388 -11.25 -3.37 0.30
CA VAL A 388 -10.73 -3.70 -1.04
C VAL A 388 -11.71 -4.59 -1.81
N GLU A 389 -12.33 -5.57 -1.16
CA GLU A 389 -13.36 -6.44 -1.74
C GLU A 389 -14.55 -5.61 -2.22
N LYS A 390 -15.09 -4.74 -1.37
CA LYS A 390 -16.20 -3.85 -1.72
C LYS A 390 -15.84 -2.95 -2.90
N PHE A 391 -14.61 -2.45 -2.94
CA PHE A 391 -14.08 -1.67 -4.05
C PHE A 391 -14.01 -2.47 -5.36
N ILE A 392 -13.48 -3.69 -5.35
CA ILE A 392 -13.42 -4.57 -6.53
C ILE A 392 -14.83 -4.88 -7.04
N LYS A 393 -15.77 -5.26 -6.16
CA LYS A 393 -17.17 -5.52 -6.52
C LYS A 393 -17.85 -4.29 -7.14
N GLY A 394 -17.60 -3.11 -6.55
CA GLY A 394 -18.10 -1.84 -7.09
C GLY A 394 -17.57 -1.54 -8.49
N LEU A 395 -16.27 -1.82 -8.71
CA LEU A 395 -15.62 -1.62 -9.99
C LEU A 395 -16.15 -2.58 -11.06
N VAL A 396 -16.33 -3.87 -10.74
CA VAL A 396 -16.94 -4.86 -11.64
C VAL A 396 -18.30 -4.39 -12.15
N VAL A 397 -19.19 -3.94 -11.25
CA VAL A 397 -20.51 -3.42 -11.66
C VAL A 397 -20.38 -2.17 -12.53
N SER A 398 -19.46 -1.27 -12.19
CA SER A 398 -19.24 -0.03 -12.95
C SER A 398 -18.71 -0.30 -14.37
N VAL A 399 -17.86 -1.31 -14.53
CA VAL A 399 -17.35 -1.77 -15.83
C VAL A 399 -18.48 -2.35 -16.68
N LEU A 400 -19.33 -3.21 -16.10
CA LEU A 400 -20.44 -3.83 -16.83
C LEU A 400 -21.52 -2.80 -17.21
N GLU A 401 -21.83 -1.85 -16.33
CA GLU A 401 -22.73 -0.74 -16.63
C GLU A 401 -22.20 0.14 -17.77
N LEU A 402 -20.91 0.50 -17.72
CA LEU A 402 -20.25 1.27 -18.78
C LEU A 402 -20.27 0.51 -20.12
N ALA A 403 -19.95 -0.78 -20.10
CA ALA A 403 -19.93 -1.64 -21.28
C ALA A 403 -21.34 -1.77 -21.90
N LYS A 404 -22.38 -1.87 -21.06
CA LYS A 404 -23.77 -1.97 -21.51
C LYS A 404 -24.32 -0.66 -22.06
N ALA A 405 -23.85 0.48 -21.53
CA ALA A 405 -24.20 1.81 -22.01
C ALA A 405 -23.47 2.21 -23.30
N THR A 406 -22.35 1.54 -23.63
CA THR A 406 -21.49 1.92 -24.76
C THR A 406 -21.71 1.04 -25.99
N THR A 407 -21.87 1.68 -27.15
CA THR A 407 -21.91 1.03 -28.46
C THR A 407 -20.63 1.32 -29.23
N TRP A 408 -19.94 0.28 -29.69
CA TRP A 408 -18.74 0.36 -30.51
C TRP A 408 -18.95 -0.44 -31.81
N ASN A 409 -18.67 0.15 -32.97
CA ASN A 409 -18.88 -0.45 -34.30
C ASN A 409 -20.28 -1.06 -34.52
N GLY A 410 -21.32 -0.41 -33.98
CA GLY A 410 -22.71 -0.85 -34.12
C GLY A 410 -23.13 -2.03 -33.22
N ARG A 411 -22.26 -2.48 -32.31
CA ARG A 411 -22.57 -3.49 -31.28
C ARG A 411 -22.34 -2.93 -29.89
N LYS A 412 -23.11 -3.38 -28.90
CA LYS A 412 -22.80 -3.08 -27.50
C LYS A 412 -21.57 -3.86 -27.08
N LEU A 413 -20.74 -3.29 -26.21
CA LEU A 413 -19.60 -3.99 -25.64
C LEU A 413 -20.03 -5.15 -24.75
N PHE A 414 -21.17 -4.98 -24.06
CA PHE A 414 -21.78 -6.02 -23.24
C PHE A 414 -23.31 -5.93 -23.32
N ASP A 415 -24.00 -7.08 -23.43
CA ASP A 415 -25.47 -7.13 -23.46
C ASP A 415 -26.07 -8.09 -22.40
N GLY A 416 -25.23 -8.69 -21.55
CA GLY A 416 -25.65 -9.60 -20.50
C GLY A 416 -26.32 -8.91 -19.31
N GLU A 417 -26.75 -9.72 -18.35
CA GLU A 417 -27.28 -9.25 -17.07
C GLU A 417 -26.13 -8.73 -16.18
N ILE A 418 -26.43 -7.67 -15.41
CA ILE A 418 -25.45 -7.07 -14.50
C ILE A 418 -25.62 -7.75 -13.13
N PRO A 419 -24.57 -8.38 -12.59
CA PRO A 419 -24.63 -9.06 -11.29
C PRO A 419 -24.80 -8.06 -10.15
N THR A 420 -25.40 -8.50 -9.06
CA THR A 420 -25.41 -7.78 -7.78
C THR A 420 -24.15 -8.12 -6.98
N PHE A 421 -23.91 -7.41 -5.88
CA PHE A 421 -22.74 -7.66 -5.02
C PHE A 421 -22.69 -9.07 -4.42
N GLU A 422 -23.85 -9.72 -4.28
CA GLU A 422 -23.96 -11.09 -3.77
C GLU A 422 -23.46 -12.13 -4.78
N HIS A 423 -23.56 -11.83 -6.08
CA HIS A 423 -23.12 -12.70 -7.16
C HIS A 423 -21.63 -12.53 -7.51
N ILE A 424 -20.92 -11.62 -6.85
CA ILE A 424 -19.49 -11.38 -7.08
C ILE A 424 -18.73 -11.89 -5.85
N GLY A 425 -17.96 -12.95 -6.03
CA GLY A 425 -17.00 -13.48 -5.07
C GLY A 425 -15.59 -12.95 -5.34
N VAL A 426 -14.85 -12.64 -4.29
CA VAL A 426 -13.42 -12.29 -4.38
C VAL A 426 -12.66 -13.15 -3.38
N ASP A 427 -11.84 -14.07 -3.87
CA ASP A 427 -10.92 -14.87 -3.05
C ASP A 427 -9.55 -14.21 -3.04
N PHE A 428 -9.00 -13.94 -1.85
CA PHE A 428 -7.70 -13.29 -1.66
C PHE A 428 -6.54 -14.28 -1.38
N ASP A 429 -6.79 -15.59 -1.55
CA ASP A 429 -5.85 -16.68 -1.27
C ASP A 429 -5.21 -16.60 0.13
N ASP A 430 -6.04 -16.77 1.16
CA ASP A 430 -5.69 -16.70 2.59
C ASP A 430 -4.75 -17.83 3.09
N GLY A 431 -4.19 -18.64 2.19
CA GLY A 431 -3.44 -19.87 2.51
C GLY A 431 -2.22 -19.67 3.42
N VAL A 432 -1.70 -18.44 3.53
CA VAL A 432 -0.54 -18.07 4.36
C VAL A 432 -0.90 -17.77 5.81
N PHE A 433 -2.14 -17.35 6.10
CA PHE A 433 -2.56 -16.90 7.45
C PHE A 433 -3.41 -17.91 8.21
N GLN A 434 -3.95 -18.93 7.54
CA GLN A 434 -4.57 -20.05 8.23
C GLN A 434 -3.49 -20.98 8.76
N ASP A 435 -3.31 -21.01 10.09
CA ASP A 435 -2.47 -22.03 10.71
C ASP A 435 -3.07 -23.41 10.44
N ARG A 436 -2.49 -24.10 9.46
CA ARG A 436 -2.91 -25.45 9.05
C ARG A 436 -2.86 -26.42 10.23
N ASN A 437 -1.98 -26.22 11.21
CA ASN A 437 -1.94 -27.05 12.42
C ASN A 437 -3.13 -26.77 13.34
N ALA A 438 -3.50 -25.50 13.54
CA ALA A 438 -4.69 -25.14 14.31
C ALA A 438 -5.97 -25.67 13.65
N LEU A 439 -6.05 -25.54 12.32
CA LEU A 439 -7.16 -26.07 11.52
C LEU A 439 -7.25 -27.60 11.59
N LEU A 440 -6.12 -28.30 11.44
CA LEU A 440 -6.02 -29.75 11.59
C LEU A 440 -6.37 -30.20 13.02
N THR A 441 -5.98 -29.43 14.03
CA THR A 441 -6.33 -29.70 15.44
C THR A 441 -7.82 -29.55 15.68
N PHE A 442 -8.44 -28.48 15.14
CA PHE A 442 -9.88 -28.25 15.24
C PHE A 442 -10.68 -29.38 14.56
N TYR A 443 -10.36 -29.68 13.29
CA TYR A 443 -11.04 -30.74 12.56
C TYR A 443 -10.74 -32.13 13.12
N GLY A 444 -9.54 -32.36 13.66
CA GLY A 444 -9.20 -33.55 14.42
C GLY A 444 -10.12 -33.75 15.62
N LYS A 445 -10.32 -32.70 16.45
CA LYS A 445 -11.26 -32.74 17.57
C LYS A 445 -12.71 -32.94 17.11
N ALA A 446 -13.13 -32.24 16.05
CA ALA A 446 -14.48 -32.38 15.49
C ALA A 446 -14.75 -33.81 14.99
N LYS A 447 -13.75 -34.46 14.38
CA LYS A 447 -13.80 -35.87 13.98
C LYS A 447 -13.91 -36.80 15.18
N THR A 448 -13.10 -36.58 16.22
CA THR A 448 -13.16 -37.37 17.46
C THR A 448 -14.54 -37.28 18.13
N PHE A 449 -15.20 -36.12 18.05
CA PHE A 449 -16.57 -35.94 18.56
C PHE A 449 -17.67 -36.38 17.59
N GLY A 450 -17.34 -36.87 16.39
CA GLY A 450 -18.31 -37.32 15.39
C GLY A 450 -19.16 -36.21 14.77
N LEU A 451 -18.68 -34.97 14.80
CA LEU A 451 -19.44 -33.78 14.37
C LEU A 451 -19.32 -33.47 12.88
N ILE A 452 -18.37 -34.10 12.16
CA ILE A 452 -18.09 -33.80 10.75
C ILE A 452 -17.57 -35.03 9.98
N PRO A 453 -17.99 -35.26 8.72
CA PRO A 453 -17.46 -36.34 7.87
C PRO A 453 -15.99 -36.16 7.49
N THR A 454 -15.26 -37.26 7.29
CA THR A 454 -13.84 -37.21 6.89
C THR A 454 -13.61 -36.55 5.53
N VAL A 455 -14.52 -36.74 4.56
CA VAL A 455 -14.44 -36.10 3.24
C VAL A 455 -14.45 -34.58 3.38
N GLU A 456 -15.38 -34.06 4.17
CA GLU A 456 -15.53 -32.62 4.42
C GLU A 456 -14.28 -32.04 5.13
N ILE A 457 -13.65 -32.81 6.03
CA ILE A 457 -12.37 -32.41 6.64
C ILE A 457 -11.28 -32.31 5.58
N ILE A 458 -11.14 -33.31 4.70
CA ILE A 458 -10.09 -33.33 3.66
C ILE A 458 -10.26 -32.14 2.72
N GLN A 459 -11.50 -31.87 2.28
CA GLN A 459 -11.80 -30.72 1.43
C GLN A 459 -11.41 -29.40 2.08
N ARG A 460 -11.78 -29.19 3.35
CA ARG A 460 -11.55 -27.91 4.04
C ARG A 460 -10.10 -27.72 4.48
N VAL A 461 -9.41 -28.79 4.87
CA VAL A 461 -8.01 -28.73 5.30
C VAL A 461 -7.06 -28.57 4.11
N PHE A 462 -7.31 -29.29 3.01
CA PHE A 462 -6.41 -29.33 1.87
C PHE A 462 -6.90 -28.51 0.67
N LYS A 463 -8.05 -27.84 0.78
CA LYS A 463 -8.68 -27.04 -0.29
C LYS A 463 -8.81 -27.82 -1.60
N VAL A 464 -9.19 -29.11 -1.52
CA VAL A 464 -9.36 -29.97 -2.69
C VAL A 464 -10.84 -30.14 -3.07
N PRO A 465 -11.16 -30.31 -4.37
CA PRO A 465 -12.51 -30.63 -4.80
C PRO A 465 -13.06 -31.90 -4.14
N LYS A 466 -14.39 -31.99 -4.02
CA LYS A 466 -15.07 -33.14 -3.38
C LYS A 466 -14.65 -34.49 -3.97
N ALA A 467 -14.58 -34.56 -5.30
CA ALA A 467 -14.17 -35.77 -6.01
C ALA A 467 -12.74 -36.23 -5.62
N THR A 468 -11.81 -35.29 -5.45
CA THR A 468 -10.44 -35.58 -5.02
C THR A 468 -10.39 -36.00 -3.55
N ALA A 469 -11.20 -35.38 -2.69
CA ALA A 469 -11.30 -35.77 -1.29
C ALA A 469 -11.88 -37.18 -1.08
N GLU A 470 -12.85 -37.57 -1.91
CA GLU A 470 -13.41 -38.92 -1.92
C GLU A 470 -12.38 -39.95 -2.40
N GLN A 471 -11.57 -39.61 -3.42
CA GLN A 471 -10.46 -40.46 -3.87
C GLN A 471 -9.43 -40.67 -2.76
N TRP A 472 -8.99 -39.62 -2.07
CA TRP A 472 -8.04 -39.73 -0.96
C TRP A 472 -8.60 -40.56 0.19
N LEU A 473 -9.89 -40.45 0.49
CA LEU A 473 -10.51 -41.29 1.51
C LEU A 473 -10.49 -42.77 1.12
N ALA A 474 -10.74 -43.09 -0.14
CA ALA A 474 -10.68 -44.46 -0.65
C ALA A 474 -9.25 -45.01 -0.62
N GLU A 475 -8.25 -44.21 -0.98
CA GLU A 475 -6.83 -44.60 -0.87
C GLU A 475 -6.44 -44.88 0.59
N ILE A 476 -6.83 -44.02 1.53
CA ILE A 476 -6.58 -44.22 2.97
C ILE A 476 -7.25 -45.50 3.48
N GLN A 477 -8.48 -45.79 3.03
CA GLN A 477 -9.19 -47.02 3.40
C GLN A 477 -8.50 -48.27 2.84
N ASN A 478 -7.99 -48.21 1.61
CA ASN A 478 -7.24 -49.30 1.00
C ASN A 478 -5.90 -49.54 1.72
N GLU A 479 -5.17 -48.47 2.07
CA GLU A 479 -3.93 -48.58 2.86
C GLU A 479 -4.19 -49.17 4.25
N GLN A 480 -5.31 -48.83 4.90
CA GLN A 480 -5.70 -49.40 6.18
C GLN A 480 -6.13 -50.87 6.06
N ALA A 481 -6.86 -51.23 5.00
CA ALA A 481 -7.25 -52.60 4.73
C ALA A 481 -6.05 -53.50 4.42
N ASP A 482 -5.03 -52.98 3.72
CA ASP A 482 -3.77 -53.70 3.47
C ASP A 482 -2.92 -53.93 4.72
N MET A 483 -3.13 -53.12 5.77
CA MET A 483 -2.46 -53.22 7.08
C MET A 483 -3.23 -54.09 8.09
N ASP A 484 -4.41 -54.58 7.74
CA ASP A 484 -5.22 -55.45 8.61
C ASP A 484 -4.53 -56.82 8.78
N PRO A 485 -4.28 -57.32 10.00
CA PRO A 485 -3.52 -58.56 10.23
C PRO A 485 -4.03 -59.77 9.45
N MET A 486 -5.35 -59.84 9.21
CA MET A 486 -5.98 -60.93 8.45
C MET A 486 -5.61 -60.87 6.95
N ASN A 487 -5.47 -59.69 6.36
CA ASN A 487 -5.04 -59.51 4.97
C ASN A 487 -3.53 -59.68 4.81
N LEU A 488 -2.74 -59.30 5.82
CA LEU A 488 -1.31 -59.59 5.90
C LEU A 488 -1.02 -61.09 6.01
N ASP A 489 -1.81 -61.83 6.79
CA ASP A 489 -1.71 -63.29 6.89
C ASP A 489 -2.17 -63.97 5.60
N THR A 490 -3.19 -63.44 4.91
CA THR A 490 -3.65 -63.96 3.60
C THR A 490 -2.62 -63.69 2.50
N LYS A 491 -2.05 -62.48 2.42
CA LYS A 491 -0.92 -62.17 1.51
C LYS A 491 0.33 -62.99 1.83
N LYS A 492 0.64 -63.23 3.12
CA LYS A 492 1.73 -64.13 3.51
C LYS A 492 1.42 -65.58 3.14
N ALA A 493 0.18 -66.02 3.28
CA ALA A 493 -0.25 -67.36 2.87
C ALA A 493 -0.15 -67.53 1.34
N GLU A 494 -0.61 -66.55 0.55
CA GLU A 494 -0.44 -66.53 -0.92
C GLU A 494 1.03 -66.51 -1.34
N LEU A 495 1.89 -65.76 -0.63
CA LEU A 495 3.34 -65.74 -0.86
C LEU A 495 4.06 -67.03 -0.45
N LEU A 496 3.54 -67.77 0.55
CA LEU A 496 4.14 -68.99 1.08
C LEU A 496 3.64 -70.26 0.39
N PHE A 497 2.40 -70.30 -0.08
CA PHE A 497 1.76 -71.48 -0.63
C PHE A 497 1.41 -71.37 -2.13
N GLY A 498 1.48 -70.18 -2.73
CA GLY A 498 0.97 -69.92 -4.08
C GLY A 498 -0.57 -69.90 -4.10
N GLU A 499 -1.19 -69.32 -5.14
CA GLU A 499 -2.64 -69.41 -5.32
C GLU A 499 -3.05 -70.89 -5.37
N GLU A 500 -3.79 -71.38 -4.37
CA GLU A 500 -4.42 -72.70 -4.42
C GLU A 500 -5.52 -72.66 -5.51
N GLU A 501 -5.38 -73.49 -6.55
CA GLU A 501 -6.38 -73.71 -7.61
C GLU A 501 -7.74 -74.19 -7.10
#